data_AF-A0A948ZI23-F1
#
_entry.id   AF-A0A948ZI23-F1
#
_cell.length_a   1.000
_cell.length_b   1.000
_cell.length_c   1.000
_cell.angle_alpha   90.00
_cell.angle_beta   90.00
_cell.angle_gamma   90.00
#
_symmetry.space_group_name_H-M   'P 1'
#
loop_
_entity.id
_entity.type
_entity.pdbx_description
1 polymer ?
#
loop_
_entity_poly.entity_id
_entity_poly.type
_entity_poly.pdbx_seq_one_letter_code
_entity_poly.pdbx_strand_id
1 'polypeptide(L)'
;MSQVNVNIAWSAVRAILENNFSFNTIKEIMGLAGFDVTNLSHLEQRSGGGASKGQLMTAIDRDLVKVLHDDKRHLINILVEEIVQRRPDLEGQLEKYLERLGWQIIEGNAIPIEILDKSDLPELPSQAKTDLIKAASRFRDGDLSGSLGSACAAIDSVTSDIYTNRNLGDPGVAAFQERCTVAIKNSGLMMQLSQELHALGWEERRVKPLIENFRGALNQAAYIMQSLRAQMSDVHGTKPALRSLVFDSVKFAAILVRAMNDA
;
A
#
# COMPACT_ATOMS: atom_id res chain seq x y z
N MET A 1 -0.33 14.72 0.58
CA MET A 1 0.86 14.75 -0.30
C MET A 1 0.76 15.95 -1.27
N SER A 2 1.79 16.80 -1.38
CA SER A 2 1.75 18.06 -2.14
C SER A 2 1.99 17.89 -3.65
N GLN A 3 1.42 18.76 -4.48
CA GLN A 3 1.59 18.84 -5.95
C GLN A 3 3.05 18.84 -6.43
N VAL A 4 3.97 19.33 -5.60
CA VAL A 4 5.41 19.33 -5.84
C VAL A 4 5.97 17.91 -5.98
N ASN A 5 5.48 16.94 -5.21
CA ASN A 5 6.04 15.58 -5.20
C ASN A 5 5.72 14.81 -6.49
N VAL A 6 4.53 15.02 -7.06
CA VAL A 6 4.08 14.34 -8.29
C VAL A 6 4.88 14.79 -9.52
N ASN A 7 5.17 16.09 -9.65
CA ASN A 7 5.99 16.59 -10.77
C ASN A 7 7.46 16.14 -10.68
N ILE A 8 8.00 16.02 -9.46
CA ILE A 8 9.35 15.50 -9.27
C ILE A 8 9.39 13.98 -9.54
N ALA A 9 8.35 13.24 -9.13
CA ALA A 9 8.22 11.81 -9.45
C ALA A 9 8.16 11.59 -10.96
N TRP A 10 7.40 12.43 -11.69
CA TRP A 10 7.41 12.41 -13.15
C TRP A 10 8.82 12.61 -13.72
N SER A 11 9.60 13.55 -13.19
CA SER A 11 10.97 13.80 -13.68
C SER A 11 11.87 12.57 -13.54
N ALA A 12 11.72 11.79 -12.46
CA ALA A 12 12.42 10.52 -12.27
C ALA A 12 11.97 9.47 -13.29
N VAL A 13 10.67 9.28 -13.45
CA VAL A 13 10.08 8.32 -14.41
C VAL A 13 10.46 8.68 -15.85
N ARG A 14 10.38 9.96 -16.21
CA ARG A 14 10.78 10.52 -17.51
C ARG A 14 12.22 10.15 -17.87
N ALA A 15 13.15 10.30 -16.92
CA ALA A 15 14.55 9.96 -17.13
C ALA A 15 14.76 8.45 -17.36
N ILE A 16 14.01 7.60 -16.65
CA ILE A 16 14.07 6.15 -16.85
C ILE A 16 13.51 5.76 -18.23
N LEU A 17 12.38 6.34 -18.62
CA LEU A 17 11.74 6.11 -19.93
C LEU A 17 12.68 6.48 -21.09
N GLU A 18 13.22 7.69 -21.09
CA GLU A 18 14.05 8.22 -22.19
C GLU A 18 15.32 7.39 -22.44
N ASN A 19 15.98 6.96 -21.34
CA ASN A 19 17.26 6.28 -21.38
C ASN A 19 17.14 4.77 -21.65
N ASN A 20 16.08 4.12 -21.19
CA ASN A 20 16.00 2.65 -21.18
C ASN A 20 15.00 2.06 -22.17
N PHE A 21 14.10 2.87 -22.73
CA PHE A 21 13.04 2.39 -23.61
C PHE A 21 13.15 2.99 -25.02
N SER A 22 12.61 2.26 -26.01
CA SER A 22 12.51 2.73 -27.39
C SER A 22 11.41 3.78 -27.53
N PHE A 23 11.44 4.59 -28.59
CA PHE A 23 10.40 5.60 -28.85
C PHE A 23 8.98 5.00 -28.86
N ASN A 24 8.79 3.88 -29.55
CA ASN A 24 7.50 3.22 -29.65
C ASN A 24 7.08 2.61 -28.31
N THR A 25 8.02 1.98 -27.59
CA THR A 25 7.74 1.41 -26.26
C THR A 25 7.34 2.49 -25.25
N ILE A 26 7.92 3.69 -25.33
CA ILE A 26 7.48 4.83 -24.49
C ILE A 26 6.02 5.17 -24.80
N LYS A 27 5.62 5.28 -26.08
CA LYS A 27 4.22 5.54 -26.45
C LYS A 27 3.28 4.44 -25.93
N GLU A 28 3.67 3.18 -26.03
CA GLU A 28 2.89 2.06 -25.49
C GLU A 28 2.71 2.15 -23.97
N ILE A 29 3.79 2.36 -23.22
CA ILE A 29 3.75 2.48 -21.75
C ILE A 29 2.86 3.67 -21.35
N MET A 30 3.02 4.82 -22.00
CA MET A 30 2.19 6.00 -21.75
C MET A 30 0.71 5.72 -22.04
N GLY A 31 0.40 5.05 -23.15
CA GLY A 31 -0.97 4.68 -23.52
C GLY A 31 -1.63 3.74 -22.51
N LEU A 32 -0.90 2.74 -22.00
CA LEU A 32 -1.42 1.84 -20.95
C LEU A 32 -1.67 2.57 -19.63
N ALA A 33 -0.89 3.61 -19.32
CA ALA A 33 -1.11 4.48 -18.16
C ALA A 33 -2.26 5.49 -18.35
N GLY A 34 -3.05 5.38 -19.43
CA GLY A 34 -4.21 6.23 -19.68
C GLY A 34 -3.88 7.59 -20.32
N PHE A 35 -2.64 7.80 -20.76
CA PHE A 35 -2.28 9.01 -21.50
C PHE A 35 -2.82 8.97 -22.93
N ASP A 36 -3.45 10.05 -23.39
CA ASP A 36 -3.96 10.15 -24.76
C ASP A 36 -2.82 10.33 -25.78
N VAL A 37 -2.31 9.21 -26.27
CA VAL A 37 -1.23 9.16 -27.27
C VAL A 37 -1.67 9.59 -28.67
N THR A 38 -2.97 9.79 -28.93
CA THR A 38 -3.45 10.22 -30.25
C THR A 38 -3.00 11.65 -30.57
N ASN A 39 -2.84 12.49 -29.54
CA ASN A 39 -2.26 13.83 -29.65
C ASN A 39 -0.79 13.81 -30.09
N LEU A 40 -0.11 12.67 -29.92
CA LEU A 40 1.28 12.42 -30.32
C LEU A 40 1.39 11.65 -31.64
N SER A 41 0.29 11.47 -32.38
CA SER A 41 0.26 10.76 -33.67
C SER A 41 1.19 11.39 -34.71
N HIS A 42 1.31 12.71 -34.71
CA HIS A 42 2.22 13.45 -35.57
C HIS A 42 3.71 13.19 -35.29
N LEU A 43 4.04 12.58 -34.14
CA LEU A 43 5.40 12.21 -33.78
C LEU A 43 5.65 10.75 -34.14
N GLU A 44 6.40 10.57 -35.22
CA GLU A 44 6.88 9.28 -35.71
C GLU A 44 8.40 9.27 -35.82
N GLN A 45 9.02 8.17 -35.41
CA GLN A 45 10.44 7.91 -35.62
C GLN A 45 10.62 7.10 -36.91
N ARG A 46 11.37 7.61 -37.88
CA ARG A 46 11.64 6.93 -39.16
C ARG A 46 13.14 6.76 -39.40
N SER A 47 13.52 5.79 -40.23
CA SER A 47 14.92 5.60 -40.64
C SER A 47 15.36 6.77 -41.53
N GLY A 48 16.29 7.60 -41.05
CA GLY A 48 16.83 8.75 -41.79
C GLY A 48 16.15 10.11 -41.55
N GLY A 49 15.22 10.20 -40.59
CA GLY A 49 14.55 11.44 -40.19
C GLY A 49 13.34 11.22 -39.29
N GLY A 50 12.75 12.27 -38.73
CA GLY A 50 11.57 12.19 -37.88
C GLY A 50 11.80 12.66 -36.45
N ALA A 51 10.84 12.40 -35.57
CA ALA A 51 10.87 12.87 -34.19
C ALA A 51 11.92 12.10 -33.36
N SER A 52 12.72 12.83 -32.58
CA SER A 52 13.63 12.24 -31.60
C SER A 52 12.90 11.81 -30.33
N LYS A 53 13.50 10.92 -29.52
CA LYS A 53 12.95 10.60 -28.18
C LYS A 53 12.81 11.86 -27.33
N GLY A 54 13.78 12.77 -27.37
CA GLY A 54 13.70 14.04 -26.64
C GLY A 54 12.48 14.87 -27.07
N GLN A 55 12.17 14.94 -28.37
CA GLN A 55 10.97 15.62 -28.87
C GLN A 55 9.68 14.95 -28.39
N LEU A 56 9.64 13.61 -28.36
CA LEU A 56 8.53 12.86 -27.77
C LEU A 56 8.35 13.19 -26.28
N MET A 57 9.43 13.16 -25.50
CA MET A 57 9.37 13.46 -24.07
C MET A 57 8.91 14.90 -23.81
N THR A 58 9.40 15.87 -24.58
CA THR A 58 8.95 17.27 -24.46
C THR A 58 7.48 17.46 -24.82
N ALA A 59 6.95 16.69 -25.79
CA ALA A 59 5.53 16.72 -26.10
C ALA A 59 4.69 16.11 -24.97
N ILE A 60 5.11 14.98 -24.41
CA ILE A 60 4.49 14.37 -23.23
C ILE A 60 4.50 15.36 -22.05
N ASP A 61 5.64 16.01 -21.77
CA ASP A 61 5.78 17.00 -20.69
C ASP A 61 4.73 18.11 -20.81
N ARG A 62 4.52 18.62 -22.04
CA ARG A 62 3.56 19.69 -22.33
C ARG A 62 2.12 19.28 -22.04
N ASP A 63 1.75 18.06 -22.40
CA ASP A 63 0.39 17.58 -22.22
C ASP A 63 0.14 17.14 -20.77
N LEU A 64 1.15 16.61 -20.07
CA LEU A 64 1.08 16.31 -18.65
C LEU A 64 0.91 17.54 -17.74
N VAL A 65 1.14 18.76 -18.24
CA VAL A 65 0.79 19.99 -17.51
C VAL A 65 -0.72 20.21 -17.45
N LYS A 66 -1.47 19.67 -18.42
CA LYS A 66 -2.93 19.83 -18.53
C LYS A 66 -3.71 18.79 -17.72
N VAL A 67 -3.07 17.71 -17.32
CA VAL A 67 -3.67 16.62 -16.55
C VAL A 67 -3.88 17.07 -15.10
N LEU A 68 -5.05 16.77 -14.53
CA LEU A 68 -5.35 17.06 -13.13
C LEU A 68 -4.38 16.33 -12.19
N HIS A 69 -4.18 16.87 -10.99
CA HIS A 69 -3.18 16.35 -10.06
C HIS A 69 -3.37 14.86 -9.71
N ASP A 70 -4.61 14.47 -9.39
CA ASP A 70 -4.91 13.10 -8.95
C ASP A 70 -4.80 12.10 -10.10
N ASP A 71 -5.24 12.50 -11.30
CA ASP A 71 -5.05 11.73 -12.54
C ASP A 71 -3.57 11.55 -12.87
N LYS A 72 -2.75 12.59 -12.64
CA LYS A 72 -1.31 12.52 -12.85
C LYS A 72 -0.63 11.58 -11.86
N ARG A 73 -1.08 11.55 -10.60
CA ARG A 73 -0.56 10.59 -9.61
C ARG A 73 -0.88 9.16 -10.03
N HIS A 74 -2.12 8.89 -10.43
CA HIS A 74 -2.54 7.57 -10.89
C HIS A 74 -1.75 7.13 -12.13
N LEU A 75 -1.60 8.02 -13.10
CA LEU A 75 -0.77 7.81 -14.29
C LEU A 75 0.68 7.43 -13.91
N ILE A 76 1.31 8.18 -13.00
CA ILE A 76 2.69 7.87 -12.56
C ILE A 76 2.78 6.48 -11.91
N ASN A 77 1.79 6.08 -11.11
CA ASN A 77 1.81 4.75 -10.50
C ASN A 77 1.83 3.66 -11.58
N ILE A 78 0.93 3.75 -12.58
CA ILE A 78 0.87 2.78 -13.68
C ILE A 78 2.17 2.79 -14.49
N LEU A 79 2.75 3.97 -14.76
CA LEU A 79 4.02 4.06 -15.48
C LEU A 79 5.15 3.32 -14.75
N VAL A 80 5.24 3.50 -13.43
CA VAL A 80 6.25 2.81 -12.60
C VAL A 80 6.04 1.30 -12.67
N GLU A 81 4.80 0.84 -12.53
CA GLU A 81 4.44 -0.58 -12.59
C GLU A 81 4.77 -1.20 -13.96
N GLU A 82 4.41 -0.52 -15.05
CA GLU A 82 4.73 -0.97 -16.43
C GLU A 82 6.25 -1.02 -16.69
N ILE A 83 7.00 -0.05 -16.16
CA ILE A 83 8.47 -0.04 -16.28
C ILE A 83 9.06 -1.27 -15.57
N VAL A 84 8.68 -1.50 -14.31
CA VAL A 84 9.19 -2.61 -13.51
C VAL A 84 8.78 -3.95 -14.10
N GLN A 85 7.53 -4.09 -14.55
CA GLN A 85 7.05 -5.31 -15.18
C GLN A 85 7.83 -5.67 -16.46
N ARG A 86 8.13 -4.69 -17.31
CA ARG A 86 8.86 -4.91 -18.57
C ARG A 86 10.37 -5.05 -18.37
N ARG A 87 10.91 -4.37 -17.37
CA ARG A 87 12.34 -4.31 -17.06
C ARG A 87 12.57 -4.36 -15.54
N PRO A 88 12.46 -5.55 -14.93
CA PRO A 88 12.65 -5.72 -13.49
C PRO A 88 14.04 -5.27 -13.00
N ASP A 89 15.04 -5.32 -13.89
CA ASP A 89 16.40 -4.83 -13.62
C ASP A 89 16.47 -3.33 -13.31
N LEU A 90 15.44 -2.54 -13.66
CA LEU A 90 15.37 -1.11 -13.38
C LEU A 90 14.73 -0.76 -12.04
N GLU A 91 14.14 -1.74 -11.33
CA GLU A 91 13.39 -1.52 -10.09
C GLU A 91 14.24 -0.79 -9.03
N GLY A 92 15.45 -1.28 -8.75
CA GLY A 92 16.32 -0.65 -7.75
C GLY A 92 16.77 0.77 -8.10
N GLN A 93 16.92 1.08 -9.40
CA GLN A 93 17.24 2.45 -9.82
C GLN A 93 16.03 3.39 -9.65
N LEU A 94 14.85 2.91 -10.04
CA LEU A 94 13.61 3.67 -9.96
C LEU A 94 13.20 3.92 -8.50
N GLU A 95 13.32 2.90 -7.66
CA GLU A 95 13.06 2.99 -6.22
C GLU A 95 13.95 4.06 -5.57
N LYS A 96 15.26 4.07 -5.87
CA LYS A 96 16.20 5.08 -5.33
C LYS A 96 15.77 6.52 -5.66
N TYR A 97 15.14 6.75 -6.81
CA TYR A 97 14.65 8.08 -7.17
C TYR A 97 13.31 8.41 -6.51
N LEU A 98 12.42 7.44 -6.37
CA LEU A 98 11.06 7.61 -5.86
C LEU A 98 10.98 7.65 -4.33
N GLU A 99 11.86 6.93 -3.63
CA GLU A 99 11.88 6.84 -2.15
C GLU A 99 12.03 8.22 -1.52
N ARG A 100 12.92 9.04 -2.08
CA ARG A 100 13.16 10.43 -1.66
C ARG A 100 11.94 11.35 -1.84
N LEU A 101 10.94 10.90 -2.60
CA LEU A 101 9.74 11.65 -2.94
C LEU A 101 8.50 11.13 -2.20
N GLY A 102 8.64 10.07 -1.41
CA GLY A 102 7.55 9.48 -0.63
C GLY A 102 6.86 8.29 -1.30
N TRP A 103 7.47 7.68 -2.32
CA TRP A 103 6.98 6.46 -2.98
C TRP A 103 7.99 5.33 -2.82
N GLN A 104 7.50 4.11 -2.76
CA GLN A 104 8.34 2.92 -2.82
C GLN A 104 7.73 1.91 -3.79
N ILE A 105 8.50 0.87 -4.09
CA ILE A 105 8.03 -0.24 -4.92
C ILE A 105 7.91 -1.46 -4.03
N ILE A 106 6.73 -2.08 -3.99
CA ILE A 106 6.49 -3.29 -3.19
C ILE A 106 5.84 -4.34 -4.09
N GLU A 107 6.57 -5.43 -4.35
CA GLU A 107 6.13 -6.52 -5.23
C GLU A 107 5.63 -6.00 -6.59
N GLY A 108 6.38 -5.06 -7.18
CA GLY A 108 6.05 -4.42 -8.45
C GLY A 108 5.07 -3.25 -8.36
N ASN A 109 4.42 -3.00 -7.21
CA ASN A 109 3.41 -1.94 -7.06
C ASN A 109 4.04 -0.62 -6.56
N ALA A 110 3.65 0.51 -7.17
CA ALA A 110 4.11 1.84 -6.76
C ALA A 110 3.29 2.39 -5.58
N ILE A 111 3.74 2.19 -4.34
CA ILE A 111 2.97 2.51 -3.13
C ILE A 111 3.56 3.71 -2.39
N PRO A 112 2.76 4.77 -2.12
CA PRO A 112 3.15 5.85 -1.23
C PRO A 112 3.52 5.36 0.18
N ILE A 113 4.67 5.80 0.70
CA ILE A 113 5.19 5.44 2.04
C ILE A 113 4.18 5.77 3.14
N GLU A 114 3.44 6.88 2.97
CA GLU A 114 2.39 7.27 3.92
C GLU A 114 1.29 6.21 4.06
N ILE A 115 1.01 5.40 3.04
CA ILE A 115 -0.08 4.39 3.07
C ILE A 115 0.40 3.10 3.73
N LEU A 116 1.54 2.57 3.30
CA LEU A 116 2.14 1.34 3.82
C LEU A 116 3.65 1.45 3.66
N ASP A 117 4.43 1.18 4.70
CA ASP A 117 5.89 1.23 4.64
C ASP A 117 6.45 -0.18 4.40
N LYS A 118 7.34 -0.33 3.41
CA LYS A 118 7.98 -1.61 3.08
C LYS A 118 8.79 -2.16 4.25
N SER A 119 9.31 -1.29 5.12
CA SER A 119 10.09 -1.69 6.29
C SER A 119 9.25 -2.42 7.34
N ASP A 120 7.93 -2.26 7.32
CA ASP A 120 7.01 -2.95 8.22
C ASP A 120 6.65 -4.38 7.74
N LEU A 121 7.05 -4.77 6.52
CA LEU A 121 6.60 -6.02 5.88
C LEU A 121 7.45 -7.28 6.10
N PRO A 122 8.80 -7.24 6.29
CA PRO A 122 9.63 -8.44 6.27
C PRO A 122 9.27 -9.48 7.34
N GLU A 123 8.73 -9.02 8.48
CA GLU A 123 8.40 -9.90 9.60
C GLU A 123 6.99 -10.48 9.49
N LEU A 124 6.12 -9.93 8.64
CA LEU A 124 4.69 -10.31 8.60
C LEU A 124 4.44 -11.64 7.87
N PRO A 125 3.37 -12.37 8.22
CA PRO A 125 2.98 -13.59 7.51
C PRO A 125 2.71 -13.30 6.04
N SER A 126 3.10 -14.21 5.15
CA SER A 126 3.04 -13.99 3.70
C SER A 126 1.64 -13.62 3.21
N GLN A 127 0.60 -14.28 3.71
CA GLN A 127 -0.78 -13.99 3.31
C GLN A 127 -1.21 -12.59 3.78
N ALA A 128 -0.94 -12.24 5.05
CA ALA A 128 -1.25 -10.93 5.60
C ALA A 128 -0.48 -9.81 4.86
N LYS A 129 0.79 -10.06 4.50
CA LYS A 129 1.60 -9.16 3.68
C LYS A 129 0.95 -8.90 2.32
N THR A 130 0.57 -9.94 1.59
CA THR A 130 -0.11 -9.80 0.29
C THR A 130 -1.41 -9.00 0.42
N ASP A 131 -2.21 -9.27 1.45
CA ASP A 131 -3.47 -8.57 1.66
C ASP A 131 -3.28 -7.09 2.08
N LEU A 132 -2.22 -6.76 2.83
CA LEU A 132 -1.84 -5.37 3.13
C LEU A 132 -1.36 -4.60 1.90
N ILE A 133 -0.51 -5.21 1.07
CA ILE A 133 -0.06 -4.62 -0.20
C ILE A 133 -1.27 -4.34 -1.11
N LYS A 134 -2.19 -5.30 -1.19
CA LYS A 134 -3.44 -5.17 -1.95
C LYS A 134 -4.33 -4.07 -1.38
N ALA A 135 -4.47 -3.97 -0.07
CA ALA A 135 -5.22 -2.90 0.59
C ALA A 135 -4.64 -1.52 0.24
N ALA A 136 -3.32 -1.36 0.38
CA ALA A 136 -2.62 -0.11 0.08
C ALA A 136 -2.76 0.30 -1.39
N SER A 137 -2.64 -0.66 -2.32
CA SER A 137 -2.79 -0.42 -3.76
C SER A 137 -4.22 0.01 -4.12
N ARG A 138 -5.23 -0.71 -3.61
CA ARG A 138 -6.64 -0.35 -3.80
C ARG A 138 -6.98 1.04 -3.23
N PHE A 139 -6.44 1.35 -2.05
CA PHE A 139 -6.63 2.67 -1.44
C PHE A 139 -6.04 3.80 -2.29
N ARG A 140 -4.83 3.59 -2.81
CA ARG A 140 -4.14 4.50 -3.72
C ARG A 140 -4.95 4.73 -4.99
N ASP A 141 -5.56 3.68 -5.52
CA ASP A 141 -6.32 3.70 -6.78
C ASP A 141 -7.78 4.15 -6.62
N GLY A 142 -8.22 4.43 -5.39
CA GLY A 142 -9.57 4.94 -5.09
C GLY A 142 -10.62 3.85 -4.86
N ASP A 143 -10.26 2.57 -4.88
CA ASP A 143 -11.11 1.45 -4.45
C ASP A 143 -11.14 1.37 -2.93
N LEU A 144 -11.89 2.27 -2.30
CA LEU A 144 -11.95 2.41 -0.85
C LEU A 144 -12.59 1.20 -0.17
N SER A 145 -13.68 0.67 -0.72
CA SER A 145 -14.36 -0.51 -0.17
C SER A 145 -13.52 -1.77 -0.32
N GLY A 146 -12.90 -1.99 -1.49
CA GLY A 146 -12.00 -3.11 -1.69
C GLY A 146 -10.71 -3.01 -0.90
N SER A 147 -10.21 -1.79 -0.63
CA SER A 147 -9.11 -1.54 0.28
C SER A 147 -9.46 -2.00 1.70
N LEU A 148 -10.59 -1.54 2.23
CA LEU A 148 -11.06 -1.92 3.56
C LEU A 148 -11.26 -3.43 3.70
N GLY A 149 -11.85 -4.07 2.67
CA GLY A 149 -12.00 -5.52 2.64
C GLY A 149 -10.66 -6.26 2.69
N SER A 150 -9.64 -5.77 1.97
CA SER A 150 -8.30 -6.38 1.96
C SER A 150 -7.56 -6.16 3.28
N ALA A 151 -7.71 -4.97 3.89
CA ALA A 151 -7.15 -4.68 5.22
C ALA A 151 -7.74 -5.62 6.29
N CYS A 152 -9.04 -5.91 6.22
CA CYS A 152 -9.67 -6.89 7.09
C CYS A 152 -9.22 -8.33 6.78
N ALA A 153 -9.02 -8.68 5.50
CA ALA A 153 -8.53 -9.99 5.11
C ALA A 153 -7.13 -10.29 5.66
N ALA A 154 -6.25 -9.29 5.70
CA ALA A 154 -4.94 -9.41 6.33
C ALA A 154 -5.05 -9.84 7.81
N ILE A 155 -5.97 -9.21 8.57
CA ILE A 155 -6.24 -9.58 9.96
C ILE A 155 -6.89 -10.98 10.05
N ASP A 156 -7.83 -11.29 9.16
CA ASP A 156 -8.52 -12.58 9.11
C ASP A 156 -7.52 -13.72 8.93
N SER A 157 -6.49 -13.55 8.09
CA SER A 157 -5.45 -14.56 7.88
C SER A 157 -4.67 -14.87 9.16
N VAL A 158 -4.11 -13.85 9.82
CA VAL A 158 -3.34 -14.02 11.07
C VAL A 158 -4.19 -14.61 12.20
N THR A 159 -5.42 -14.11 12.34
CA THR A 159 -6.29 -14.63 13.40
C THR A 159 -6.70 -16.07 13.15
N SER A 160 -6.92 -16.47 11.90
CA SER A 160 -7.19 -17.87 11.54
C SER A 160 -5.99 -18.77 11.87
N ASP A 161 -4.78 -18.34 11.51
CA ASP A 161 -3.55 -19.08 11.81
C ASP A 161 -3.35 -19.28 13.32
N ILE A 162 -3.59 -18.24 14.13
CA ILE A 162 -3.51 -18.35 15.60
C ILE A 162 -4.56 -19.33 16.14
N TYR A 163 -5.80 -19.27 15.63
CA TYR A 163 -6.85 -20.18 16.06
C TYR A 163 -6.49 -21.65 15.78
N THR A 164 -5.96 -21.92 14.59
CA THR A 164 -5.49 -23.26 14.20
C THR A 164 -4.30 -23.70 15.05
N ASN A 165 -3.27 -22.86 15.17
CA ASN A 165 -2.02 -23.22 15.86
C ASN A 165 -2.19 -23.36 17.38
N ARG A 166 -3.14 -22.64 17.98
CA ARG A 166 -3.42 -22.66 19.42
C ARG A 166 -4.66 -23.49 19.78
N ASN A 167 -5.31 -24.14 18.81
CA ASN A 167 -6.52 -24.95 18.99
C ASN A 167 -7.65 -24.22 19.74
N LEU A 168 -8.02 -23.03 19.26
CA LEU A 168 -8.98 -22.13 19.92
C LEU A 168 -10.43 -22.28 19.43
N GLY A 169 -10.70 -23.31 18.61
CA GLY A 169 -12.01 -23.54 17.98
C GLY A 169 -12.08 -23.01 16.55
N ASP A 170 -13.29 -22.78 16.05
CA ASP A 170 -13.54 -22.34 14.67
C ASP A 170 -13.54 -20.80 14.56
N PRO A 171 -12.58 -20.19 13.84
CA PRO A 171 -12.53 -18.74 13.64
C PRO A 171 -13.68 -18.18 12.79
N GLY A 172 -14.44 -19.03 12.08
CA GLY A 172 -15.57 -18.62 11.24
C GLY A 172 -16.87 -18.34 12.01
N VAL A 173 -16.97 -18.80 13.26
CA VAL A 173 -18.17 -18.63 14.09
C VAL A 173 -18.13 -17.34 14.92
N ALA A 174 -16.95 -16.93 15.35
CA ALA A 174 -16.75 -15.74 16.17
C ALA A 174 -16.91 -14.45 15.34
N ALA A 175 -17.45 -13.39 15.96
CA ALA A 175 -17.45 -12.07 15.37
C ALA A 175 -15.99 -11.56 15.19
N PHE A 176 -15.76 -10.67 14.22
CA PHE A 176 -14.41 -10.18 13.90
C PHE A 176 -13.64 -9.64 15.11
N GLN A 177 -14.27 -8.77 15.92
CA GLN A 177 -13.67 -8.20 17.12
C GLN A 177 -13.37 -9.26 18.18
N GLU A 178 -14.30 -10.21 18.37
CA GLU A 178 -14.13 -11.32 19.30
C GLU A 178 -12.92 -12.17 18.91
N ARG A 179 -12.84 -12.53 17.63
CA ARG A 179 -11.71 -13.25 17.04
C ARG A 179 -10.39 -12.53 17.25
N CYS A 180 -10.34 -11.23 16.98
CA CYS A 180 -9.14 -10.42 17.26
C CYS A 180 -8.79 -10.42 18.74
N THR A 181 -9.78 -10.26 19.63
CA THR A 181 -9.56 -10.23 21.09
C THR A 181 -8.97 -11.54 21.59
N VAL A 182 -9.48 -12.67 21.11
CA VAL A 182 -8.96 -14.01 21.43
C VAL A 182 -7.56 -14.19 20.87
N ALA A 183 -7.31 -13.79 19.62
CA ALA A 183 -6.00 -13.88 19.01
C ALA A 183 -4.94 -13.03 19.75
N ILE A 184 -5.23 -11.76 20.06
CA ILE A 184 -4.36 -10.86 20.83
C ILE A 184 -4.03 -11.45 22.21
N LYS A 185 -5.00 -12.09 22.87
CA LYS A 185 -4.77 -12.73 24.18
C LYS A 185 -3.81 -13.93 24.07
N ASN A 186 -3.79 -14.61 22.92
CA ASN A 186 -3.04 -15.84 22.70
C ASN A 186 -1.80 -15.67 21.79
N SER A 187 -1.48 -14.46 21.32
CA SER A 187 -0.26 -14.21 20.54
C SER A 187 0.98 -14.38 21.42
N GLY A 188 0.93 -13.92 22.67
CA GLY A 188 2.07 -13.91 23.58
C GLY A 188 2.73 -12.54 23.71
N LEU A 189 2.38 -11.59 22.83
CA LEU A 189 2.91 -10.23 22.81
C LEU A 189 2.87 -9.54 24.19
N MET A 190 1.74 -9.63 24.90
CA MET A 190 1.60 -8.96 26.20
C MET A 190 2.59 -9.49 27.24
N MET A 191 2.89 -10.79 27.19
CA MET A 191 3.88 -11.42 28.06
C MET A 191 5.29 -10.97 27.69
N GLN A 192 5.62 -11.00 26.40
CA GLN A 192 6.91 -10.58 25.87
C GLN A 192 7.21 -9.11 26.20
N LEU A 193 6.29 -8.19 25.88
CA LEU A 193 6.44 -6.77 26.19
C LEU A 193 6.63 -6.52 27.69
N SER A 194 5.90 -7.25 28.54
CA SER A 194 6.09 -7.14 29.99
C SER A 194 7.51 -7.55 30.39
N GLN A 195 8.01 -8.67 29.86
CA GLN A 195 9.36 -9.16 30.15
C GLN A 195 10.46 -8.19 29.67
N GLU A 196 10.31 -7.66 28.45
CA GLU A 196 11.25 -6.69 27.87
C GLU A 196 11.29 -5.38 28.68
N LEU A 197 10.12 -4.86 29.08
CA LEU A 197 10.06 -3.65 29.92
C LEU A 197 10.70 -3.88 31.30
N HIS A 198 10.52 -5.05 31.91
CA HIS A 198 11.22 -5.39 33.15
C HIS A 198 12.73 -5.53 32.95
N ALA A 199 13.17 -6.10 31.84
CA ALA A 199 14.60 -6.18 31.50
C ALA A 199 15.23 -4.79 31.33
N LEU A 200 14.44 -3.79 30.90
CA LEU A 200 14.82 -2.37 30.86
C LEU A 200 14.73 -1.66 32.22
N GLY A 201 14.39 -2.39 33.30
CA GLY A 201 14.33 -1.86 34.66
C GLY A 201 13.02 -1.16 35.02
N TRP A 202 11.94 -1.36 34.26
CA TRP A 202 10.65 -0.78 34.60
C TRP A 202 9.99 -1.51 35.77
N GLU A 203 9.43 -0.73 36.70
CA GLU A 203 8.71 -1.24 37.86
C GLU A 203 7.32 -1.79 37.48
N GLU A 204 6.89 -2.87 38.13
CA GLU A 204 5.59 -3.54 37.93
C GLU A 204 4.40 -2.59 37.91
N ARG A 205 4.37 -1.62 38.84
CA ARG A 205 3.29 -0.62 38.94
C ARG A 205 3.14 0.27 37.69
N ARG A 206 4.16 0.34 36.83
CA ARG A 206 4.13 1.07 35.54
C ARG A 206 3.89 0.12 34.37
N VAL A 207 4.49 -1.06 34.40
CA VAL A 207 4.37 -2.06 33.32
C VAL A 207 2.93 -2.53 33.18
N LYS A 208 2.28 -2.93 34.28
CA LYS A 208 0.93 -3.52 34.22
C LYS A 208 -0.12 -2.58 33.60
N PRO A 209 -0.27 -1.30 34.03
CA PRO A 209 -1.21 -0.39 33.38
C PRO A 209 -0.89 -0.15 31.90
N LEU A 210 0.39 -0.08 31.52
CA LEU A 210 0.77 0.11 30.12
C LEU A 210 0.31 -1.07 29.26
N ILE A 211 0.59 -2.31 29.68
CA ILE A 211 0.17 -3.53 28.97
C ILE A 211 -1.35 -3.61 28.86
N GLU A 212 -2.08 -3.29 29.93
CA GLU A 212 -3.55 -3.28 29.92
C GLU A 212 -4.12 -2.24 28.95
N ASN A 213 -3.57 -1.03 28.93
CA ASN A 213 -3.98 0.03 28.00
C ASN A 213 -3.61 -0.31 26.56
N PHE A 214 -2.43 -0.88 26.33
CA PHE A 214 -2.00 -1.30 25.00
C PHE A 214 -2.92 -2.38 24.42
N ARG A 215 -3.24 -3.42 25.21
CA ARG A 215 -4.27 -4.41 24.85
C ARG A 215 -5.63 -3.77 24.58
N GLY A 216 -6.04 -2.82 25.43
CA GLY A 216 -7.27 -2.06 25.25
C GLY A 216 -7.32 -1.31 23.91
N ALA A 217 -6.22 -0.66 23.52
CA ALA A 217 -6.11 0.05 22.26
C ALA A 217 -6.24 -0.89 21.05
N LEU A 218 -5.59 -2.06 21.07
CA LEU A 218 -5.72 -3.06 20.00
C LEU A 218 -7.17 -3.55 19.87
N ASN A 219 -7.85 -3.80 20.98
CA ASN A 219 -9.26 -4.21 20.96
C ASN A 219 -10.18 -3.12 20.40
N GLN A 220 -9.91 -1.85 20.68
CA GLN A 220 -10.65 -0.73 20.08
C GLN A 220 -10.38 -0.60 18.58
N ALA A 221 -9.13 -0.80 18.13
CA ALA A 221 -8.82 -0.85 16.71
C ALA A 221 -9.59 -1.98 16.01
N ALA A 222 -9.67 -3.18 16.60
CA ALA A 222 -10.45 -4.29 16.07
C ALA A 222 -11.96 -3.97 16.00
N TYR A 223 -12.51 -3.29 17.01
CA TYR A 223 -13.90 -2.82 16.99
C TYR A 223 -14.16 -1.81 15.86
N ILE A 224 -13.26 -0.84 15.67
CA ILE A 224 -13.34 0.14 14.57
C ILE A 224 -13.32 -0.60 13.24
N MET A 225 -12.36 -1.50 13.03
CA MET A 225 -12.23 -2.29 11.80
C MET A 225 -13.51 -3.09 11.49
N GLN A 226 -14.07 -3.79 12.48
CA GLN A 226 -15.35 -4.50 12.32
C GLN A 226 -16.48 -3.55 11.90
N SER A 227 -16.59 -2.41 12.57
CA SER A 227 -17.67 -1.44 12.34
C SER A 227 -17.57 -0.84 10.94
N LEU A 228 -16.36 -0.46 10.51
CA LEU A 228 -16.11 0.03 9.17
C LEU A 228 -16.39 -1.06 8.14
N ARG A 229 -15.90 -2.29 8.33
CA ARG A 229 -16.16 -3.42 7.42
C ARG A 229 -17.65 -3.62 7.19
N ALA A 230 -18.45 -3.66 8.26
CA ALA A 230 -19.88 -3.88 8.19
C ALA A 230 -20.65 -2.75 7.49
N GLN A 231 -20.15 -1.51 7.54
CA GLN A 231 -20.87 -0.33 7.05
C GLN A 231 -20.33 0.25 5.74
N MET A 232 -19.09 -0.05 5.36
CA MET A 232 -18.37 0.61 4.25
C MET A 232 -17.70 -0.37 3.27
N SER A 233 -17.64 -1.67 3.57
CA SER A 233 -17.05 -2.69 2.67
C SER A 233 -18.06 -3.31 1.70
N ASP A 234 -19.33 -2.89 1.74
CA ASP A 234 -20.37 -3.46 0.88
C ASP A 234 -20.18 -3.04 -0.59
N VAL A 235 -19.85 -4.04 -1.41
CA VAL A 235 -19.61 -3.92 -2.85
C VAL A 235 -20.87 -3.55 -3.63
N HIS A 236 -22.05 -3.62 -3.00
CA HIS A 236 -23.34 -3.22 -3.55
C HIS A 236 -23.78 -1.78 -3.19
N GLY A 237 -22.88 -0.98 -2.61
CA GLY A 237 -22.85 0.46 -2.87
C GLY A 237 -23.93 1.32 -2.23
N THR A 238 -24.46 0.96 -1.06
CA THR A 238 -25.45 1.82 -0.39
C THR A 238 -24.84 2.95 0.45
N LYS A 239 -23.58 2.85 0.86
CA LYS A 239 -22.93 3.87 1.71
C LYS A 239 -21.51 4.22 1.22
N PRO A 240 -21.20 5.51 1.01
CA PRO A 240 -19.86 5.92 0.60
C PRO A 240 -18.84 5.65 1.71
N ALA A 241 -17.70 5.06 1.36
CA ALA A 241 -16.58 4.88 2.26
C ALA A 241 -15.85 6.21 2.48
N LEU A 242 -15.59 6.57 3.73
CA LEU A 242 -14.84 7.79 4.04
C LEU A 242 -13.33 7.54 3.89
N ARG A 243 -12.71 8.23 2.93
CA ARG A 243 -11.29 8.03 2.58
C ARG A 243 -10.33 8.08 3.78
N SER A 244 -10.52 9.01 4.72
CA SER A 244 -9.66 9.09 5.91
C SER A 244 -9.78 7.86 6.80
N LEU A 245 -10.99 7.34 7.01
CA LEU A 245 -11.19 6.14 7.83
C LEU A 245 -10.66 4.88 7.15
N VAL A 246 -10.73 4.79 5.82
CA VAL A 246 -10.11 3.68 5.09
C VAL A 246 -8.59 3.75 5.15
N PHE A 247 -8.00 4.95 5.10
CA PHE A 247 -6.56 5.12 5.34
C PHE A 247 -6.16 4.59 6.73
N ASP A 248 -6.88 5.03 7.76
CA ASP A 248 -6.62 4.58 9.13
C ASP A 248 -6.84 3.07 9.29
N SER A 249 -7.77 2.48 8.52
CA SER A 249 -8.00 1.03 8.50
C SER A 249 -6.80 0.24 7.98
N VAL A 250 -6.10 0.74 6.96
CA VAL A 250 -4.85 0.12 6.48
C VAL A 250 -3.79 0.17 7.59
N LYS A 251 -3.71 1.29 8.34
CA LYS A 251 -2.78 1.44 9.47
C LYS A 251 -3.13 0.54 10.64
N PHE A 252 -4.41 0.47 11.03
CA PHE A 252 -4.87 -0.45 12.07
C PHE A 252 -4.62 -1.90 11.69
N ALA A 253 -4.83 -2.28 10.42
CA ALA A 253 -4.52 -3.62 9.95
C ALA A 253 -3.03 -3.94 10.10
N ALA A 254 -2.13 -3.06 9.65
CA ALA A 254 -0.69 -3.26 9.81
C ALA A 254 -0.28 -3.42 11.29
N ILE A 255 -0.80 -2.56 12.18
CA ILE A 255 -0.53 -2.64 13.63
C ILE A 255 -1.05 -3.95 14.24
N LEU A 256 -2.29 -4.33 13.91
CA LEU A 256 -2.92 -5.54 14.44
C LEU A 256 -2.22 -6.80 13.95
N VAL A 257 -1.93 -6.89 12.65
CA VAL A 257 -1.19 -8.00 12.04
C VAL A 257 0.17 -8.14 12.72
N ARG A 258 0.94 -7.05 12.86
CA ARG A 258 2.23 -7.08 13.54
C ARG A 258 2.10 -7.52 15.00
N ALA A 259 1.16 -6.95 15.75
CA ALA A 259 0.96 -7.28 17.17
C ALA A 259 0.53 -8.75 17.41
N MET A 260 -0.07 -9.39 16.41
CA MET A 260 -0.50 -10.78 16.50
C MET A 260 0.52 -11.76 15.91
N ASN A 261 1.44 -11.27 15.08
CA ASN A 261 2.46 -12.08 14.41
C ASN A 261 3.58 -12.57 15.34
N ASP A 262 3.81 -11.89 16.46
CA ASP A 262 4.80 -12.32 17.45
C ASP A 262 4.26 -13.50 18.29
N ALA A 263 4.48 -14.73 17.79
CA ALA A 263 4.21 -16.01 18.46
C ALA A 263 5.24 -17.08 18.08
#